data_AF-A0A951T8E2-F1
#
_entry.id   AF-A0A951T8E2-F1
#
_cell.length_a   1.000
_cell.length_b   1.000
_cell.length_c   1.000
_cell.angle_alpha   90.00
_cell.angle_beta   90.00
_cell.angle_gamma   90.00
#
_symmetry.space_group_name_H-M   'P 1'
#
loop_
_entity.id
_entity.type
_entity.pdbx_description
1 polymer ?
#
loop_
_entity_poly.entity_id
_entity_poly.type
_entity_poly.pdbx_seq_one_letter_code
_entity_poly.pdbx_strand_id
1 'polypeptide(L)'
;MDSFCGHCPHGGPPAQAAISLLSHCPKNGGNFRDFRDYAGKEAHLPFDQHFMRALIAPRPVLSTDGERDAWANPVGTQLNYLAAQPVYDFLGVSERNGIHFRPGGHDHNEIDYRALLDFADWQFFGKEPTIRFDKVPFPEKKLNVDWETPR
;
A
#
# COMPACT_ATOMS: atom_id res chain seq x y z
N MET A 1 -17.48 19.64 -23.26
CA MET A 1 -16.42 20.45 -23.88
C MET A 1 -15.65 21.09 -22.75
N ASP A 2 -14.53 20.46 -22.44
CA ASP A 2 -13.31 20.95 -21.78
C ASP A 2 -13.44 22.15 -20.85
N SER A 3 -13.04 21.96 -19.59
CA SER A 3 -12.13 22.84 -18.84
C SER A 3 -12.28 22.53 -17.35
N PHE A 4 -11.36 21.75 -16.77
CA PHE A 4 -10.86 21.87 -15.38
C PHE A 4 -9.76 20.83 -15.08
N CYS A 5 -9.06 20.31 -16.10
CA CYS A 5 -7.81 19.59 -15.87
C CYS A 5 -6.69 20.62 -15.73
N GLY A 6 -6.54 21.13 -14.51
CA GLY A 6 -5.40 21.96 -14.13
C GLY A 6 -4.13 21.12 -14.18
N HIS A 7 -3.25 21.46 -15.12
CA HIS A 7 -1.87 21.01 -15.16
C HIS A 7 -1.14 21.49 -13.89
N CYS A 8 -0.92 20.60 -12.92
CA CYS A 8 -0.17 20.91 -11.70
C CYS A 8 1.33 20.59 -11.89
N PRO A 9 2.23 21.59 -11.79
CA PRO A 9 3.62 21.46 -12.21
C PRO A 9 4.54 21.03 -11.06
N HIS A 10 4.26 19.94 -10.34
CA HIS A 10 5.17 19.48 -9.28
C HIS A 10 5.29 17.96 -9.24
N GLY A 11 6.26 17.44 -10.00
CA GLY A 11 6.83 16.10 -9.82
C GLY A 11 7.77 16.04 -8.61
N GLY A 12 7.20 16.13 -7.40
CA GLY A 12 7.94 15.87 -6.17
C GLY A 12 8.04 14.36 -5.90
N PRO A 13 9.11 13.89 -5.22
CA PRO A 13 9.24 12.49 -4.83
C PRO A 13 8.03 12.01 -3.98
N PRO A 14 7.60 10.74 -4.13
CA PRO A 14 6.42 10.20 -3.45
C PRO A 14 6.48 10.25 -1.92
N ALA A 15 7.66 10.44 -1.32
CA ALA A 15 7.83 10.57 0.13
C ALA A 15 7.43 11.94 0.71
N GLN A 16 7.35 13.02 -0.10
CA GLN A 16 7.04 14.36 0.44
C GLN A 16 5.57 14.54 0.87
N ALA A 17 4.64 13.77 0.32
CA ALA A 17 3.20 13.98 0.58
C ALA A 17 2.80 13.65 2.02
N ALA A 18 3.39 12.61 2.63
CA ALA A 18 3.07 12.18 3.99
C ALA A 18 3.56 13.17 5.08
N ILE A 19 4.67 13.88 4.83
CA ILE A 19 5.28 14.78 5.82
C ILE A 19 4.53 16.12 5.94
N SER A 20 3.94 16.61 4.83
CA SER A 20 3.20 17.88 4.83
C SER A 20 1.97 17.84 5.76
N LEU A 21 1.22 16.74 5.77
CA LEU A 21 0.04 16.58 6.64
C LEU A 21 0.39 16.58 8.13
N LEU A 22 1.57 16.09 8.48
CA LEU A 22 2.01 16.07 9.89
C LEU A 22 2.36 17.47 10.39
N SER A 23 2.78 18.42 9.55
CA SER A 23 3.17 19.77 10.01
C SER A 23 2.09 20.56 10.78
N HIS A 24 0.81 20.19 10.63
CA HIS A 24 -0.33 20.89 11.25
C HIS A 24 -0.92 20.19 12.49
N CYS A 25 -0.42 19.01 12.87
CA CYS A 25 -0.90 18.31 14.06
C CYS A 25 -0.08 18.74 15.31
N PRO A 26 -0.72 19.07 16.46
CA PRO A 26 0.00 19.51 17.65
C PRO A 26 1.03 18.47 18.12
N LYS A 27 2.18 18.93 18.62
CA LYS A 27 3.15 18.03 19.28
C LYS A 27 2.49 17.44 20.52
N ASN A 28 2.39 16.11 20.58
CA ASN A 28 2.01 15.43 21.81
C ASN A 28 3.10 15.70 22.85
N GLY A 29 2.77 16.34 23.98
CA GLY A 29 3.71 16.76 25.04
C GLY A 29 4.34 15.62 25.86
N GLY A 30 4.59 14.45 25.26
CA GLY A 30 5.28 13.32 25.88
C GLY A 30 6.73 13.18 25.39
N ASN A 31 7.57 12.44 26.14
CA ASN A 31 8.97 12.15 25.84
C ASN A 31 9.20 11.20 24.64
N PHE A 32 8.24 11.10 23.71
CA PHE A 32 8.37 10.28 22.50
C PHE A 32 8.90 11.15 21.36
N ARG A 33 9.84 10.61 20.58
CA ARG A 33 10.29 11.29 19.35
C ARG A 33 9.12 11.43 18.40
N ASP A 34 9.01 12.60 17.80
CA ASP A 34 7.94 12.91 16.88
C ASP A 34 8.24 12.21 15.54
N PHE A 35 7.23 11.67 14.86
CA PHE A 35 7.44 11.09 13.53
C PHE A 35 8.00 12.13 12.54
N ARG A 36 7.70 13.42 12.78
CA ARG A 36 8.29 14.56 12.05
C ARG A 36 9.81 14.61 12.14
N ASP A 37 10.42 14.12 13.21
CA ASP A 37 11.87 14.11 13.39
C ASP A 37 12.57 13.15 12.41
N TYR A 38 11.80 12.23 11.81
CA TYR A 38 12.24 11.22 10.86
C TYR A 38 11.93 11.58 9.40
N ALA A 39 11.34 12.76 9.13
CA ALA A 39 11.16 13.26 7.78
C ALA A 39 12.51 13.36 7.03
N GLY A 40 12.66 12.66 5.91
CA GLY A 40 13.92 12.54 5.16
C GLY A 40 15.00 11.70 5.86
N LYS A 41 14.64 10.99 6.93
CA LYS A 41 15.50 10.12 7.74
C LYS A 41 14.82 8.77 7.99
N GLU A 42 14.00 8.33 7.03
CA GLU A 42 13.16 7.14 7.13
C GLU A 42 14.01 5.88 7.38
N ALA A 43 15.23 5.83 6.82
CA ALA A 43 16.19 4.74 7.05
C ALA A 43 16.65 4.59 8.51
N HIS A 44 16.41 5.58 9.39
CA HIS A 44 16.70 5.48 10.82
C HIS A 44 15.54 4.85 11.62
N LEU A 45 14.38 4.63 11.00
CA LEU A 45 13.28 3.91 11.64
C LEU A 45 13.57 2.41 11.63
N PRO A 46 13.38 1.70 12.77
CA PRO A 46 13.60 0.26 12.84
C PRO A 46 12.44 -0.56 12.24
N PHE A 47 11.48 0.09 11.58
CA PHE A 47 10.31 -0.53 10.95
C PHE A 47 9.83 0.33 9.77
N ASP A 48 8.98 -0.26 8.93
CA ASP A 48 8.31 0.42 7.81
C ASP A 48 6.87 -0.12 7.67
N GLN A 49 6.06 0.42 6.75
CA GLN A 49 4.62 0.16 6.64
C GLN A 49 4.25 -1.31 6.41
N HIS A 50 5.15 -2.13 5.86
CA HIS A 50 4.91 -3.57 5.70
C HIS A 50 4.79 -4.32 7.04
N PHE A 51 5.38 -3.79 8.12
CA PHE A 51 5.14 -4.29 9.47
C PHE A 51 3.67 -4.11 9.86
N MET A 52 3.08 -2.95 9.53
CA MET A 52 1.68 -2.70 9.85
C MET A 52 0.75 -3.63 9.07
N ARG A 53 1.07 -3.90 7.81
CA ARG A 53 0.34 -4.88 6.99
C ARG A 53 0.48 -6.29 7.55
N ALA A 54 1.68 -6.69 7.98
CA ALA A 54 1.94 -7.99 8.61
C ALA A 54 1.15 -8.19 9.91
N LEU A 55 0.91 -7.15 10.71
CA LEU A 55 0.05 -7.22 11.91
C LEU A 55 -1.42 -7.53 11.60
N ILE A 56 -1.84 -7.44 10.33
CA ILE A 56 -3.19 -7.84 9.93
C ILE A 56 -3.29 -9.36 9.80
N ALA A 57 -2.20 -10.05 9.45
CA ALA A 57 -2.19 -11.49 9.31
C ALA A 57 -2.65 -12.20 10.60
N PRO A 58 -3.45 -13.28 10.52
CA PRO A 58 -3.90 -13.99 9.32
C PRO A 58 -5.23 -13.47 8.75
N ARG A 59 -5.67 -12.25 9.09
CA ARG A 59 -6.91 -11.68 8.54
C ARG A 59 -6.67 -11.22 7.08
N PRO A 60 -7.71 -11.29 6.23
CA PRO A 60 -7.64 -10.77 4.87
C PRO A 60 -7.40 -9.25 4.84
N VAL A 61 -6.55 -8.81 3.92
CA VAL A 61 -6.28 -7.40 3.62
C VAL A 61 -6.22 -7.21 2.11
N LEU A 62 -6.83 -6.15 1.59
CA LEU A 62 -6.79 -5.79 0.19
C LEU A 62 -6.29 -4.35 0.02
N SER A 63 -5.39 -4.15 -0.92
CA SER A 63 -5.07 -2.81 -1.46
C SER A 63 -5.63 -2.67 -2.87
N THR A 64 -6.27 -1.54 -3.15
CA THR A 64 -6.75 -1.15 -4.48
C THR A 64 -6.08 0.16 -4.86
N ASP A 65 -5.44 0.21 -6.03
CA ASP A 65 -4.67 1.39 -6.45
C ASP A 65 -4.80 1.69 -7.95
N GLY A 66 -4.69 2.97 -8.29
CA GLY A 66 -4.54 3.43 -9.67
C GLY A 66 -3.07 3.46 -10.08
N GLU A 67 -2.70 2.77 -11.16
CA GLU A 67 -1.30 2.64 -11.60
C GLU A 67 -0.59 3.99 -11.85
N ARG A 68 -1.33 5.06 -12.18
CA ARG A 68 -0.79 6.39 -12.51
C ARG A 68 -0.99 7.42 -11.40
N ASP A 69 -1.45 7.02 -10.22
CA ASP A 69 -1.57 7.93 -9.08
C ASP A 69 -0.26 8.05 -8.31
N ALA A 70 0.69 8.82 -8.85
CA ALA A 70 1.99 9.01 -8.21
C ALA A 70 1.91 9.55 -6.76
N TRP A 71 0.83 10.25 -6.39
CA TRP A 71 0.63 10.78 -5.04
C TRP A 71 0.25 9.69 -4.04
N ALA A 72 -0.50 8.67 -4.45
CA ALA A 72 -0.78 7.49 -3.64
C ALA A 72 0.41 6.52 -3.54
N ASN A 73 1.49 6.76 -4.29
CA ASN A 73 2.70 5.93 -4.31
C ASN A 73 2.42 4.43 -4.61
N PRO A 74 1.89 4.10 -5.81
CA PRO A 74 1.50 2.73 -6.18
C PRO A 74 2.69 1.76 -6.17
N VAL A 75 3.90 2.24 -6.45
CA VAL A 75 5.13 1.46 -6.30
C VAL A 75 5.39 1.10 -4.83
N GLY A 76 5.21 2.05 -3.92
CA GLY A 76 5.30 1.83 -2.49
C GLY A 76 4.26 0.83 -1.98
N THR A 77 3.01 0.92 -2.44
CA THR A 77 1.97 -0.09 -2.12
C THR A 77 2.40 -1.49 -2.55
N GLN A 78 2.92 -1.64 -3.78
CA GLN A 78 3.40 -2.93 -4.26
C GLN A 78 4.54 -3.48 -3.38
N LEU A 79 5.54 -2.65 -3.04
CA LEU A 79 6.65 -3.09 -2.17
C LEU A 79 6.17 -3.43 -0.76
N ASN A 80 5.21 -2.68 -0.22
CA ASN A 80 4.58 -2.98 1.08
C ASN A 80 3.87 -4.36 1.04
N TYR A 81 3.08 -4.61 0.00
CA TYR A 81 2.43 -5.90 -0.25
C TYR A 81 3.44 -7.05 -0.31
N LEU A 82 4.47 -6.92 -1.13
CA LEU A 82 5.50 -7.95 -1.31
C LEU A 82 6.26 -8.20 0.00
N ALA A 83 6.60 -7.15 0.74
CA ALA A 83 7.36 -7.27 1.99
C ALA A 83 6.55 -7.94 3.12
N ALA A 84 5.22 -7.82 3.10
CA ALA A 84 4.35 -8.49 4.06
C ALA A 84 4.00 -9.94 3.66
N GLN A 85 4.10 -10.29 2.38
CA GLN A 85 3.77 -11.63 1.86
C GLN A 85 4.46 -12.79 2.60
N PRO A 86 5.76 -12.73 2.94
CA PRO A 86 6.43 -13.74 3.76
C PRO A 86 5.70 -14.12 5.05
N VAL A 87 5.10 -13.15 5.74
CA VAL A 87 4.38 -13.41 7.00
C VAL A 87 3.08 -14.18 6.72
N TYR A 88 2.39 -13.85 5.64
CA TYR A 88 1.21 -14.57 5.20
C TYR A 88 1.55 -15.99 4.72
N ASP A 89 2.64 -16.16 4.00
CA ASP A 89 3.15 -17.46 3.55
C ASP A 89 3.53 -18.36 4.73
N PHE A 90 4.26 -17.79 5.72
CA PHE A 90 4.63 -18.50 6.93
C PHE A 90 3.41 -18.99 7.73
N LEU A 91 2.33 -18.21 7.74
CA LEU A 91 1.07 -18.57 8.40
C LEU A 91 0.15 -19.46 7.54
N GLY A 92 0.57 -19.83 6.32
CA GLY A 92 -0.20 -20.69 5.42
C GLY A 92 -1.47 -20.04 4.85
N VAL A 93 -1.50 -18.71 4.76
CA VAL A 93 -2.66 -17.92 4.31
C VAL A 93 -2.26 -16.90 3.23
N SER A 94 -1.36 -17.29 2.32
CA SER A 94 -0.79 -16.44 1.27
C SER A 94 -1.82 -15.63 0.51
N GLU A 95 -2.98 -16.24 0.25
CA GLU A 95 -4.08 -15.69 -0.53
C GLU A 95 -4.87 -14.59 0.18
N ARG A 96 -4.69 -14.44 1.50
CA ARG A 96 -5.33 -13.41 2.32
C ARG A 96 -4.63 -12.06 2.25
N ASN A 97 -3.42 -12.02 1.71
CA ASN A 97 -2.76 -10.79 1.32
C ASN A 97 -3.15 -10.48 -0.13
N GLY A 98 -4.06 -9.53 -0.32
CA GLY A 98 -4.59 -9.16 -1.62
C GLY A 98 -4.10 -7.80 -2.11
N ILE A 99 -3.86 -7.69 -3.42
CA ILE A 99 -3.57 -6.46 -4.13
C ILE A 99 -4.26 -6.43 -5.49
N HIS A 100 -4.83 -5.28 -5.83
CA HIS A 100 -5.48 -5.03 -7.10
C HIS A 100 -5.05 -3.66 -7.63
N PHE A 101 -4.58 -3.63 -8.87
CA PHE A 101 -4.31 -2.39 -9.59
C PHE A 101 -5.23 -2.29 -10.79
N ARG A 102 -5.65 -1.06 -11.06
CA ARG A 102 -6.35 -0.70 -12.30
C ARG A 102 -5.58 0.38 -13.06
N PRO A 103 -5.67 0.40 -14.40
CA PRO A 103 -5.24 1.55 -15.18
C PRO A 103 -6.01 2.81 -14.74
N GLY A 104 -5.32 3.96 -14.66
CA GLY A 104 -5.96 5.23 -14.31
C GLY A 104 -5.24 5.97 -13.20
N GLY A 105 -5.85 7.07 -12.76
CA GLY A 105 -5.32 7.96 -11.72
C GLY A 105 -6.05 7.77 -10.39
N HIS A 106 -6.25 8.89 -9.69
CA HIS A 106 -6.61 8.97 -8.27
C HIS A 106 -7.98 8.40 -7.88
N ASP A 107 -8.98 8.46 -8.76
CA ASP A 107 -10.37 8.22 -8.38
C ASP A 107 -10.71 6.75 -8.16
N HIS A 108 -11.29 6.38 -7.02
CA HIS A 108 -11.93 5.07 -6.89
C HIS A 108 -13.19 5.00 -7.76
N ASN A 109 -13.32 3.97 -8.58
CA ASN A 109 -14.44 3.76 -9.47
C ASN A 109 -15.02 2.35 -9.35
N GLU A 110 -16.00 2.05 -10.19
CA GLU A 110 -16.73 0.79 -10.18
C GLU A 110 -15.82 -0.45 -10.18
N ILE A 111 -14.67 -0.40 -10.88
CA ILE A 111 -13.72 -1.52 -10.93
C ILE A 111 -13.15 -1.81 -9.54
N ASP A 112 -12.80 -0.78 -8.77
CA ASP A 112 -12.25 -0.93 -7.43
C ASP A 112 -13.27 -1.52 -6.46
N TYR A 113 -14.52 -1.04 -6.53
CA TYR A 113 -15.61 -1.58 -5.71
C TYR A 113 -15.95 -3.02 -6.07
N ARG A 114 -15.94 -3.38 -7.36
CA ARG A 114 -16.13 -4.77 -7.79
C ARG A 114 -15.01 -5.67 -7.28
N ALA A 115 -13.76 -5.23 -7.36
CA ALA A 115 -12.62 -5.97 -6.82
C ALA A 115 -12.73 -6.17 -5.29
N LEU A 116 -13.14 -5.12 -4.55
CA LEU A 116 -13.38 -5.22 -3.12
C LEU A 116 -14.46 -6.25 -2.77
N LEU A 117 -15.60 -6.19 -3.46
CA LEU A 117 -16.71 -7.11 -3.22
C LEU A 117 -16.34 -8.55 -3.59
N ASP A 118 -15.64 -8.78 -4.70
CA ASP A 118 -15.18 -10.09 -5.13
C ASP A 118 -14.17 -10.69 -4.13
N PHE A 119 -13.24 -9.88 -3.62
CA PHE A 119 -12.31 -10.31 -2.57
C PHE A 119 -13.04 -10.65 -1.27
N ALA A 120 -14.00 -9.84 -0.85
CA ALA A 120 -14.80 -10.10 0.35
C ALA A 120 -15.64 -11.37 0.20
N ASP A 121 -16.24 -11.57 -0.97
CA ASP A 121 -17.03 -12.77 -1.30
C ASP A 121 -16.19 -14.04 -1.21
N TRP A 122 -14.96 -13.98 -1.71
CA TRP A 122 -14.00 -15.07 -1.61
C TRP A 122 -13.56 -15.33 -0.16
N GLN A 123 -13.14 -14.28 0.55
CA GLN A 123 -12.48 -14.41 1.84
C GLN A 123 -13.44 -14.70 3.01
N PHE A 124 -14.70 -14.23 2.92
CA PHE A 124 -15.70 -14.44 3.97
C PHE A 124 -16.70 -15.55 3.66
N PHE A 125 -16.94 -15.85 2.37
CA PHE A 125 -17.97 -16.81 1.98
C PHE A 125 -17.46 -17.95 1.09
N GLY A 126 -16.15 -18.01 0.80
CA GLY A 126 -15.54 -19.11 0.04
C GLY A 126 -15.99 -19.17 -1.42
N LYS A 127 -16.51 -18.07 -1.97
CA LYS A 127 -16.87 -17.99 -3.39
C LYS A 127 -15.61 -17.95 -4.25
N GLU A 128 -15.66 -18.56 -5.43
CA GLU A 128 -14.54 -18.46 -6.37
C GLU A 128 -14.40 -17.01 -6.87
N PRO A 129 -13.21 -16.39 -6.75
CA PRO A 129 -13.01 -15.02 -7.18
C PRO A 129 -13.01 -14.94 -8.71
N THR A 130 -13.62 -13.87 -9.24
CA THR A 130 -13.69 -13.60 -10.67
C THR A 130 -12.40 -13.01 -11.24
N ILE A 131 -11.57 -12.40 -10.39
CA ILE A 131 -10.27 -11.85 -10.74
C ILE A 131 -9.16 -12.35 -9.81
N ARG A 132 -7.91 -12.02 -10.15
CA ARG A 132 -6.73 -12.31 -9.32
C ARG A 132 -6.37 -11.11 -8.44
N PHE A 133 -5.94 -11.41 -7.22
CA PHE A 133 -5.55 -10.43 -6.19
C PHE A 133 -4.05 -10.45 -5.86
N ASP A 134 -3.22 -10.87 -6.81
CA ASP A 134 -1.77 -10.99 -6.67
C ASP A 134 -1.02 -10.42 -7.90
N LYS A 135 -1.72 -9.63 -8.73
CA LYS A 135 -1.13 -8.99 -9.90
C LYS A 135 -0.47 -7.67 -9.53
N VAL A 136 0.84 -7.62 -9.77
CA VAL A 136 1.70 -6.47 -9.48
C VAL A 136 2.15 -5.81 -10.81
N PRO A 137 1.87 -4.51 -11.04
CA PRO A 137 2.10 -3.86 -12.34
C PRO A 137 3.54 -3.36 -12.55
N PHE A 138 4.39 -3.35 -11.51
CA PHE A 138 5.77 -2.85 -11.56
C PHE A 138 6.81 -3.96 -11.32
N PRO A 139 6.93 -4.98 -12.19
CA PRO A 139 7.77 -6.17 -11.97
C PRO A 139 9.28 -5.86 -11.85
N GLU A 140 9.72 -4.72 -12.37
CA GLU A 140 11.09 -4.24 -12.23
C GLU A 140 11.41 -3.71 -10.83
N LYS A 141 10.39 -3.40 -10.02
CA LYS A 141 10.53 -2.91 -8.65
C LYS A 141 10.55 -4.09 -7.69
N LYS A 142 11.77 -4.48 -7.31
CA LYS A 142 12.02 -5.60 -6.38
C LYS A 142 12.22 -5.09 -4.96
N LEU A 143 11.88 -5.93 -4.00
CA LEU A 143 12.30 -5.74 -2.61
C LEU A 143 13.81 -5.78 -2.53
N ASN A 144 14.36 -4.86 -1.74
CA ASN A 144 15.76 -4.86 -1.36
C ASN A 144 15.85 -5.14 0.13
N VAL A 145 15.69 -6.42 0.50
CA VAL A 145 15.70 -6.90 1.88
C VAL A 145 16.70 -8.05 2.01
N ASP A 146 17.24 -8.23 3.21
CA ASP A 146 18.27 -9.22 3.55
C ASP A 146 17.72 -10.40 4.39
N TRP A 147 16.41 -10.48 4.55
CA TRP A 147 15.71 -11.56 5.25
C TRP A 147 14.99 -12.50 4.27
N GLU A 148 14.66 -13.71 4.74
CA GLU A 148 13.86 -14.70 4.02
C GLU A 148 12.65 -15.14 4.85
N THR A 149 11.61 -15.67 4.20
CA THR A 149 10.48 -16.32 4.88
C THR A 149 10.98 -17.51 5.70
N PRO A 150 10.65 -17.59 7.01
CA PRO A 150 10.98 -18.76 7.82
C PRO A 150 10.36 -20.04 7.22
N ARG A 151 11.10 -21.15 7.28
CA ARG A 151 10.67 -22.47 6.76
C ARG A 151 10.23 -23.41 7.87
#